data_AF-A0A850XQ63-F1
#
_entry.id   AF-A0A850XQ63-F1
#
_cell.length_a   1.000
_cell.length_b   1.000
_cell.length_c   1.000
_cell.angle_alpha   90.00
_cell.angle_beta   90.00
_cell.angle_gamma   90.00
#
_symmetry.space_group_name_H-M   'P 1'
#
loop_
_entity.id
_entity.type
_entity.pdbx_description
1 polymer ?
#
loop_
_entity_poly.entity_id
_entity_poly.type
_entity_poly.pdbx_seq_one_letter_code
_entity_poly.pdbx_strand_id
1 'polypeptide(L)'
;SCAYRMKQNDLNKNDTTERIQKVRSMWTLIVETLTSLKKEKEIVDSVLEDGVNSRVLDGTDVVLSVPGLLTYRVESNIYTFCSGNLYEDGKLNFLTVIQLLNEALMALKDEHCVCELKELHRIEDVVTSYKKVLQELNMNSLRRKQQLCEPMRQSISRNQEIWESKWKTFLGQCPFNLISKDSLVSTVHFF
;
A
#
# COMPACT_ATOMS: atom_id res chain seq x y z
N SER A 1 90.20 -13.67 -51.95
CA SER A 1 89.02 -12.91 -52.41
C SER A 1 87.71 -13.73 -52.40
N CYS A 2 87.72 -15.05 -52.67
CA CYS A 2 86.46 -15.84 -52.70
C CYS A 2 85.85 -16.21 -51.33
N ALA A 3 86.65 -16.49 -50.30
CA ALA A 3 86.14 -16.92 -48.99
C ALA A 3 85.36 -15.82 -48.22
N TYR A 4 85.68 -14.54 -48.46
CA TYR A 4 85.02 -13.40 -47.80
C TYR A 4 83.63 -13.11 -48.41
N ARG A 5 83.46 -13.33 -49.72
CA ARG A 5 82.18 -13.18 -50.43
C ARG A 5 81.16 -14.25 -50.07
N MET A 6 81.61 -15.49 -49.82
CA MET A 6 80.72 -16.57 -49.37
C MET A 6 80.16 -16.33 -47.97
N LYS A 7 81.01 -15.88 -47.01
CA LYS A 7 80.56 -15.55 -45.65
C LYS A 7 79.57 -14.38 -45.60
N GLN A 8 79.75 -13.34 -46.42
CA GLN A 8 78.79 -12.23 -46.49
C GLN A 8 77.44 -12.62 -47.09
N ASN A 9 77.41 -13.56 -48.04
CA ASN A 9 76.15 -14.03 -48.65
C ASN A 9 75.36 -14.93 -47.70
N ASP A 10 76.01 -15.78 -46.90
CA ASP A 10 75.33 -16.61 -45.91
C ASP A 10 74.81 -15.78 -44.72
N LEU A 11 75.54 -14.72 -44.32
CA LEU A 11 75.12 -13.75 -43.29
C LEU A 11 74.01 -12.77 -43.74
N ASN A 12 73.70 -12.70 -45.03
CA ASN A 12 72.60 -11.87 -45.56
C ASN A 12 71.35 -12.74 -45.83
N LYS A 13 71.56 -14.02 -46.17
CA LYS A 13 70.50 -15.02 -46.29
C LYS A 13 69.89 -15.41 -44.93
N ASN A 14 70.70 -15.48 -43.86
CA ASN A 14 70.15 -15.73 -42.52
C ASN A 14 69.34 -14.52 -41.99
N ASP A 15 69.80 -13.28 -42.18
CA ASP A 15 69.09 -12.05 -41.79
C ASP A 15 67.72 -11.93 -42.48
N THR A 16 67.68 -12.20 -43.79
CA THR A 16 66.41 -12.20 -44.53
C THR A 16 65.47 -13.31 -44.06
N THR A 17 66.00 -14.50 -43.74
CA THR A 17 65.20 -15.62 -43.22
C THR A 17 64.66 -15.34 -41.81
N GLU A 18 65.47 -14.74 -40.93
CA GLU A 18 65.07 -14.31 -39.59
C GLU A 18 64.00 -13.21 -39.63
N ARG A 19 64.14 -12.24 -40.52
CA ARG A 19 63.13 -11.19 -40.74
C ARG A 19 61.82 -11.77 -41.25
N ILE A 20 61.87 -12.69 -42.21
CA ILE A 20 60.67 -13.39 -42.71
C ILE A 20 60.01 -14.18 -41.58
N GLN A 21 60.78 -14.88 -40.76
CA GLN A 21 60.24 -15.65 -39.65
C GLN A 21 59.62 -14.74 -38.58
N LYS A 22 60.23 -13.59 -38.29
CA LYS A 22 59.69 -12.60 -37.36
C LYS A 22 58.35 -12.03 -37.85
N VAL A 23 58.25 -11.68 -39.14
CA VAL A 23 56.99 -11.22 -39.74
C VAL A 23 55.92 -12.30 -39.67
N ARG A 24 56.27 -13.57 -39.93
CA ARG A 24 55.33 -14.70 -39.80
C ARG A 24 54.85 -14.86 -38.36
N SER A 25 55.76 -14.84 -37.38
CA SER A 25 55.38 -14.94 -35.97
C SER A 25 54.48 -13.78 -35.52
N MET A 26 54.78 -12.56 -35.97
CA MET A 26 53.93 -11.39 -35.68
C MET A 26 52.55 -11.53 -36.32
N TRP A 27 52.48 -11.99 -37.58
CA TRP A 27 51.21 -12.21 -38.26
C TRP A 27 50.37 -13.31 -37.57
N THR A 28 51.00 -14.40 -37.14
CA THR A 28 50.32 -15.46 -36.36
C THR A 28 49.74 -14.90 -35.07
N LEU A 29 50.50 -14.09 -34.34
CA LEU A 29 50.02 -13.46 -33.10
C LEU A 29 48.82 -12.52 -33.34
N ILE A 30 48.85 -11.73 -34.42
CA ILE A 30 47.74 -10.85 -34.81
C ILE A 30 46.50 -11.68 -35.17
N VAL A 31 46.66 -12.73 -35.97
CA VAL A 31 45.53 -13.60 -36.35
C VAL A 31 44.95 -14.28 -35.11
N GLU A 32 45.78 -14.81 -34.23
CA GLU A 32 45.35 -15.48 -32.99
C GLU A 32 44.56 -14.52 -32.09
N THR A 33 45.07 -13.30 -31.87
CA THR A 33 44.37 -12.27 -31.09
C THR A 33 43.06 -11.80 -31.73
N LEU A 34 43.01 -11.63 -33.05
CA LEU A 34 41.76 -11.30 -33.74
C LEU A 34 40.74 -12.44 -33.63
N THR A 35 41.19 -13.69 -33.70
CA THR A 35 40.31 -14.86 -33.57
C THR A 35 39.79 -15.06 -32.16
N SER A 36 40.58 -14.76 -31.12
CA SER A 36 40.14 -14.86 -29.73
C SER A 36 39.08 -13.81 -29.39
N LEU A 37 39.22 -12.59 -29.93
CA LEU A 37 38.30 -11.48 -29.72
C LEU A 37 37.00 -11.59 -30.55
N LYS A 38 36.92 -12.49 -31.53
CA LYS A 38 35.76 -12.61 -32.43
C LYS A 38 34.44 -12.84 -31.68
N LYS A 39 34.44 -13.70 -30.67
CA LYS A 39 33.24 -14.01 -29.88
C LYS A 39 32.78 -12.82 -29.03
N GLU A 40 33.72 -12.10 -28.44
CA GLU A 40 33.43 -10.90 -27.64
C GLU A 40 32.83 -9.80 -28.52
N LYS A 41 33.38 -9.64 -29.74
CA LYS A 41 32.80 -8.74 -30.75
C LYS A 41 31.37 -9.13 -31.11
N GLU A 42 31.10 -10.41 -31.39
CA GLU A 42 29.74 -10.89 -31.72
C GLU A 42 28.74 -10.63 -30.58
N ILE A 43 29.17 -10.73 -29.31
CA ILE A 43 28.34 -10.40 -28.14
C ILE A 43 28.04 -8.90 -28.10
N VAL A 44 29.07 -8.04 -28.28
CA VAL A 44 28.91 -6.59 -28.31
C VAL A 44 28.00 -6.16 -29.46
N ASP A 45 28.19 -6.73 -30.65
CA ASP A 45 27.36 -6.49 -31.83
C ASP A 45 25.90 -6.92 -31.56
N SER A 46 25.67 -8.07 -30.91
CA SER A 46 24.32 -8.51 -30.54
C SER A 46 23.64 -7.59 -29.52
N VAL A 47 24.38 -7.04 -28.57
CA VAL A 47 23.84 -6.09 -27.59
C VAL A 47 23.53 -4.74 -28.25
N LEU A 48 24.36 -4.32 -29.22
CA LEU A 48 24.10 -3.13 -30.03
C LEU A 48 22.86 -3.32 -30.90
N GLU A 49 22.71 -4.45 -31.58
CA GLU A 49 21.53 -4.75 -32.41
C GLU A 49 20.25 -4.90 -31.57
N ASP A 50 20.30 -5.51 -30.39
CA ASP A 50 19.15 -5.57 -29.46
C ASP A 50 18.82 -4.19 -28.84
N GLY A 51 19.84 -3.34 -28.67
CA GLY A 51 19.70 -1.92 -28.31
C GLY A 51 19.17 -1.03 -29.44
N VAL A 52 19.21 -1.50 -30.70
CA VAL A 52 18.64 -0.84 -31.89
C VAL A 52 17.17 -1.23 -32.10
N ASN A 53 16.50 -1.76 -31.07
CA ASN A 53 15.06 -1.51 -30.90
C ASN A 53 14.82 -0.02 -30.57
N SER A 54 15.12 0.85 -31.54
CA SER A 54 14.58 2.19 -31.66
C SER A 54 13.08 2.05 -31.89
N ARG A 55 12.33 1.66 -30.86
CA ARG A 55 10.90 1.90 -30.81
C ARG A 55 10.75 3.40 -30.76
N VAL A 56 10.49 3.98 -31.93
CA VAL A 56 10.06 5.36 -32.05
C VAL A 56 8.76 5.47 -31.26
N LEU A 57 8.86 5.94 -30.01
CA LEU A 57 7.73 6.31 -29.17
C LEU A 57 7.22 7.68 -29.62
N ASP A 58 6.76 7.79 -30.88
CA ASP A 58 6.15 9.04 -31.37
C ASP A 58 4.62 9.08 -31.25
N GLY A 59 4.04 7.98 -30.77
CA GLY A 59 2.61 7.88 -30.51
C GLY A 59 1.74 7.89 -31.76
N THR A 60 2.31 7.77 -32.97
CA THR A 60 1.58 7.88 -34.24
C THR A 60 0.45 6.84 -34.38
N ASP A 61 0.64 5.65 -33.81
CA ASP A 61 -0.36 4.57 -33.85
C ASP A 61 -1.29 4.51 -32.61
N VAL A 62 -1.17 5.47 -31.68
CA VAL A 62 -1.97 5.49 -30.45
C VAL A 62 -3.05 6.55 -30.54
N VAL A 63 -4.30 6.11 -30.68
CA VAL A 63 -5.49 6.97 -30.62
C VAL A 63 -5.93 7.10 -29.16
N LEU A 64 -5.69 8.27 -28.56
CA LEU A 64 -6.15 8.61 -27.21
C LEU A 64 -7.49 9.34 -27.28
N SER A 65 -8.53 8.75 -26.69
CA SER A 65 -9.82 9.40 -26.49
C SER A 65 -9.88 9.96 -25.07
N VAL A 66 -10.19 11.26 -24.96
CA VAL A 66 -10.29 11.95 -23.66
C VAL A 66 -11.73 11.82 -23.14
N PRO A 67 -11.94 11.29 -21.92
CA PRO A 67 -13.25 11.28 -21.28
C PRO A 67 -13.84 12.69 -21.14
N GLY A 68 -15.12 12.87 -21.47
CA GLY A 68 -15.75 14.20 -21.55
C GLY A 68 -15.75 15.01 -20.25
N LEU A 69 -15.68 14.37 -19.08
CA LEU A 69 -15.54 15.05 -17.79
C LEU A 69 -14.19 15.80 -17.68
N LEU A 70 -13.12 15.19 -18.18
CA LEU A 70 -11.79 15.81 -18.19
C LEU A 70 -11.74 16.92 -19.23
N THR A 71 -12.36 16.72 -20.38
CA THR A 71 -12.54 17.76 -21.40
C THR A 71 -13.23 18.98 -20.79
N TYR A 72 -14.37 18.80 -20.13
CA TYR A 72 -15.11 19.89 -19.47
C TYR A 72 -14.26 20.60 -18.39
N ARG A 73 -13.54 19.85 -17.55
CA ARG A 73 -12.70 20.45 -16.50
C ARG A 73 -11.55 21.27 -17.09
N VAL A 74 -10.82 20.74 -18.06
CA VAL A 74 -9.72 21.44 -18.74
C VAL A 74 -10.22 22.68 -19.48
N GLU A 75 -11.35 22.56 -20.19
CA GLU A 75 -12.01 23.68 -20.87
C GLU A 75 -12.59 24.71 -19.90
N SER A 76 -12.95 24.33 -18.67
CA SER A 76 -13.39 25.26 -17.64
C SER A 76 -12.23 25.96 -16.91
N ASN A 77 -11.04 25.34 -16.88
CA ASN A 77 -9.81 25.84 -16.27
C ASN A 77 -8.79 26.30 -17.34
N ILE A 78 -9.26 27.14 -18.27
CA ILE A 78 -8.54 27.61 -19.47
C ILE A 78 -7.13 28.18 -19.19
N TYR A 79 -6.85 28.60 -17.95
CA TYR A 79 -5.62 29.32 -17.60
C TYR A 79 -4.51 28.51 -16.94
N THR A 80 -4.70 27.24 -16.55
CA THR A 80 -3.71 26.59 -15.65
C THR A 80 -3.14 25.26 -16.08
N PHE A 81 -3.82 24.44 -16.90
CA PHE A 81 -3.44 23.02 -16.96
C PHE A 81 -2.99 22.46 -18.32
N CYS A 82 -3.61 22.87 -19.43
CA CYS A 82 -3.20 22.39 -20.75
C CYS A 82 -3.00 23.58 -21.69
N SER A 83 -1.74 23.99 -21.85
CA SER A 83 -1.37 25.13 -22.70
C SER A 83 -1.13 24.75 -24.16
N GLY A 84 -1.20 23.45 -24.50
CA GLY A 84 -0.88 22.93 -25.83
C GLY A 84 -1.90 21.91 -26.33
N ASN A 85 -1.83 21.61 -27.63
CA ASN A 85 -2.67 20.58 -28.25
C ASN A 85 -2.19 19.17 -27.86
N LEU A 86 -3.10 18.21 -27.86
CA LEU A 86 -2.77 16.80 -27.59
C LEU A 86 -1.88 16.21 -28.70
N TYR A 87 -2.08 16.68 -29.94
CA TYR A 87 -1.26 16.34 -31.09
C TYR A 87 -0.62 17.61 -31.65
N GLU A 88 0.70 17.56 -31.85
CA GLU A 88 1.49 18.59 -32.52
C GLU A 88 2.21 17.95 -33.71
N ASP A 89 2.06 18.54 -34.91
CA ASP A 89 2.61 18.01 -36.17
C ASP A 89 2.25 16.55 -36.46
N GLY A 90 1.04 16.12 -36.04
CA GLY A 90 0.56 14.75 -36.20
C GLY A 90 1.18 13.74 -35.23
N LYS A 91 2.03 14.20 -34.30
CA LYS A 91 2.63 13.38 -33.25
C LYS A 91 2.03 13.71 -31.90
N LEU A 92 2.06 12.74 -31.00
CA LEU A 92 1.50 12.92 -29.67
C LEU A 92 2.39 13.86 -28.85
N ASN A 93 1.80 14.92 -28.28
CA ASN A 93 2.51 15.80 -27.35
C ASN A 93 2.49 15.18 -25.95
N PHE A 94 3.57 14.49 -25.58
CA PHE A 94 3.71 13.83 -24.28
C PHE A 94 3.60 14.79 -23.09
N LEU A 95 4.01 16.06 -23.24
CA LEU A 95 3.89 17.04 -22.16
C LEU A 95 2.40 17.30 -21.86
N THR A 96 1.60 17.53 -22.91
CA THR A 96 0.15 17.72 -22.80
C THR A 96 -0.54 16.47 -22.25
N VAL A 97 -0.09 15.27 -22.64
CA VAL A 97 -0.61 13.99 -22.10
C VAL A 97 -0.33 13.87 -20.60
N ILE A 98 0.88 14.19 -20.14
CA ILE A 98 1.24 14.14 -18.72
C ILE A 98 0.41 15.14 -17.92
N GLN A 99 0.21 16.36 -18.44
CA GLN A 99 -0.65 17.37 -17.83
C GLN A 99 -2.10 16.88 -17.71
N LEU A 100 -2.64 16.28 -18.76
CA LEU A 100 -3.99 15.73 -18.76
C LEU A 100 -4.16 14.58 -17.75
N LEU A 101 -3.16 13.69 -17.65
CA LEU A 101 -3.14 12.61 -16.66
C LEU A 101 -3.10 13.15 -15.23
N ASN A 102 -2.33 14.20 -14.97
CA ASN A 102 -2.28 14.86 -13.67
C ASN A 102 -3.63 15.50 -13.29
N GLU A 103 -4.36 16.09 -14.25
CA GLU A 103 -5.74 16.55 -13.99
C GLU A 103 -6.69 15.41 -13.69
N ALA A 104 -6.58 14.30 -14.42
CA ALA A 104 -7.39 13.12 -14.13
C ALA A 104 -7.18 12.61 -12.71
N LEU A 105 -5.92 12.58 -12.26
CA LEU A 105 -5.57 12.20 -10.89
C LEU A 105 -6.10 13.20 -9.86
N MET A 106 -6.02 14.50 -10.14
CA MET A 106 -6.56 15.54 -9.27
C MET A 106 -8.10 15.47 -9.17
N ALA A 107 -8.79 15.29 -10.29
CA ALA A 107 -10.24 15.11 -10.32
C ALA A 107 -10.68 13.88 -9.49
N LEU A 108 -9.98 12.75 -9.64
CA LEU A 108 -10.23 11.55 -8.84
C LEU A 108 -10.00 11.79 -7.34
N LYS A 109 -8.92 12.50 -6.98
CA LYS A 109 -8.61 12.86 -5.59
C LYS A 109 -9.71 13.73 -4.98
N ASP A 110 -10.17 14.74 -5.71
CA ASP A 110 -11.20 15.67 -5.25
C ASP A 110 -12.54 14.95 -5.03
N GLU A 111 -12.93 14.06 -5.95
CA GLU A 111 -14.14 13.24 -5.82
C GLU A 111 -14.06 12.29 -4.62
N HIS A 112 -12.92 11.63 -4.42
CA HIS A 112 -12.69 10.72 -3.30
C HIS A 112 -12.81 11.45 -1.95
N CYS A 113 -12.16 12.61 -1.82
CA CYS A 113 -12.16 13.42 -0.60
C CYS A 113 -13.59 13.86 -0.20
N VAL A 114 -14.41 14.27 -1.16
CA VAL A 114 -15.80 14.67 -0.91
C VAL A 114 -16.67 13.48 -0.47
N CYS A 115 -16.44 12.30 -1.04
CA CYS A 115 -17.19 11.10 -0.66
C CYS A 115 -16.84 10.63 0.77
N GLU A 116 -15.55 10.60 1.11
CA GLU A 116 -15.09 10.23 2.46
C GLU A 116 -15.61 11.21 3.51
N LEU A 117 -15.58 12.51 3.22
CA LEU A 117 -16.06 13.53 4.15
C LEU A 117 -17.57 13.42 4.41
N LYS A 118 -18.37 13.09 3.38
CA LYS A 118 -19.82 12.88 3.51
C LYS A 118 -20.14 11.65 4.36
N GLU A 119 -19.45 10.54 4.15
CA GLU A 119 -19.65 9.34 4.95
C GLU A 119 -19.24 9.56 6.42
N LEU A 120 -18.18 10.33 6.66
CA LEU A 120 -17.75 10.67 8.02
C LEU A 120 -18.78 11.52 8.76
N HIS A 121 -19.37 12.53 8.11
CA HIS A 121 -20.48 13.31 8.69
C HIS A 121 -21.71 12.43 8.98
N ARG A 122 -22.05 11.50 8.07
CA ARG A 122 -23.16 10.57 8.29
C ARG A 122 -22.94 9.69 9.52
N ILE A 123 -21.71 9.22 9.73
CA ILE A 123 -21.34 8.43 10.91
C ILE A 123 -21.44 9.29 12.17
N GLU A 124 -20.96 10.53 12.14
CA GLU A 124 -21.05 11.45 13.27
C GLU A 124 -22.50 11.74 13.69
N ASP A 125 -23.39 11.98 12.73
CA ASP A 125 -24.83 12.18 12.97
C ASP A 125 -25.47 10.95 13.62
N VAL A 126 -25.12 9.75 13.15
CA VAL A 126 -25.61 8.50 13.73
C VAL A 126 -25.10 8.32 15.16
N VAL A 127 -23.82 8.55 15.40
CA VAL A 127 -23.20 8.42 16.73
C VAL A 127 -23.79 9.43 17.72
N THR A 128 -23.99 10.67 17.30
CA THR A 128 -24.61 11.70 18.15
C THR A 128 -26.06 11.39 18.45
N SER A 129 -26.81 10.83 17.50
CA SER A 129 -28.17 10.32 17.72
C SER A 129 -28.19 9.20 18.79
N TYR A 130 -27.34 8.17 18.63
CA TYR A 130 -27.26 7.09 19.61
C TYR A 130 -26.85 7.59 21.00
N LYS A 131 -25.92 8.55 21.08
CA LYS A 131 -25.51 9.15 22.35
C LYS A 131 -26.69 9.82 23.06
N LYS A 132 -27.55 10.55 22.34
CA LYS A 132 -28.75 11.19 22.90
C LYS A 132 -29.73 10.15 23.43
N VAL A 133 -30.01 9.11 22.64
CA VAL A 133 -30.91 8.02 23.05
C VAL A 133 -30.38 7.31 24.30
N LEU A 134 -29.07 7.02 24.35
CA LEU A 134 -28.45 6.38 25.50
C LEU A 134 -28.55 7.25 26.77
N GLN A 135 -28.34 8.56 26.63
CA GLN A 135 -28.50 9.50 27.74
C GLN A 135 -29.95 9.52 28.25
N GLU A 136 -30.93 9.55 27.36
CA GLU A 136 -32.35 9.51 27.72
C GLU A 136 -32.73 8.21 28.44
N LEU A 137 -32.30 7.06 27.92
CA LEU A 137 -32.53 5.76 28.54
C LEU A 137 -31.90 5.68 29.94
N ASN A 138 -30.69 6.22 30.12
CA ASN A 138 -30.04 6.28 31.43
C ASN A 138 -30.81 7.16 32.41
N MET A 139 -31.27 8.34 31.99
CA MET A 139 -32.12 9.20 32.82
C MET A 139 -33.42 8.51 33.22
N ASN A 140 -34.08 7.83 32.28
CA ASN A 140 -35.33 7.09 32.54
C ASN A 140 -35.10 5.89 33.46
N SER A 141 -33.97 5.20 33.33
CA SER A 141 -33.56 4.13 34.25
C SER A 141 -33.36 4.65 35.67
N LEU A 142 -32.63 5.75 35.83
CA LEU A 142 -32.40 6.38 37.14
C LEU A 142 -33.72 6.83 37.78
N ARG A 143 -34.59 7.48 37.00
CA ARG A 143 -35.91 7.93 37.44
C ARG A 143 -36.77 6.76 37.92
N ARG A 144 -36.83 5.66 37.17
CA ARG A 144 -37.59 4.46 37.56
C ARG A 144 -37.06 3.85 38.86
N LYS A 145 -35.73 3.76 39.02
CA LYS A 145 -35.12 3.27 40.27
C LYS A 145 -35.56 4.13 41.46
N GLN A 146 -35.51 5.45 41.32
CA GLN A 146 -35.84 6.37 42.40
C GLN A 146 -37.35 6.41 42.72
N GLN A 147 -38.21 6.27 41.71
CA GLN A 147 -39.67 6.33 41.90
C GLN A 147 -40.28 5.02 42.38
N LEU A 148 -39.75 3.87 41.96
CA LEU A 148 -40.38 2.57 42.20
C LEU A 148 -39.54 1.69 43.11
N CYS A 149 -38.26 1.51 42.81
CA CYS A 149 -37.42 0.57 43.56
C CYS A 149 -37.13 1.05 44.98
N GLU A 150 -36.79 2.33 45.16
CA GLU A 150 -36.45 2.85 46.48
C GLU A 150 -37.66 2.89 47.44
N PRO A 151 -38.84 3.41 47.06
CA PRO A 151 -40.01 3.38 47.94
C PRO A 151 -40.49 1.96 48.22
N MET A 152 -40.42 1.06 47.22
CA MET A 152 -40.76 -0.35 47.41
C MET A 152 -39.81 -1.02 48.40
N ARG A 153 -38.49 -0.80 48.28
CA ARG A 153 -37.49 -1.31 49.25
C ARG A 153 -37.75 -0.80 50.66
N GLN A 154 -38.05 0.49 50.83
CA GLN A 154 -38.38 1.07 52.13
C GLN A 154 -39.66 0.47 52.70
N SER A 155 -40.70 0.27 51.88
CA SER A 155 -41.95 -0.35 52.32
C SER A 155 -41.77 -1.80 52.76
N ILE A 156 -40.95 -2.56 52.04
CA ILE A 156 -40.60 -3.95 52.39
C ILE A 156 -39.83 -3.98 53.70
N SER A 157 -38.80 -3.13 53.86
CA SER A 157 -38.02 -3.06 55.10
C SER A 157 -38.90 -2.72 56.31
N ARG A 158 -39.79 -1.74 56.17
CA ARG A 158 -40.72 -1.36 57.23
C ARG A 158 -41.69 -2.48 57.58
N ASN A 159 -42.24 -3.16 56.57
CA ASN A 159 -43.11 -4.30 56.80
C ASN A 159 -42.36 -5.45 57.49
N GLN A 160 -41.11 -5.69 57.10
CA GLN A 160 -40.26 -6.69 57.72
C GLN A 160 -40.03 -6.36 59.21
N GLU A 161 -39.67 -5.13 59.56
CA GLU A 161 -39.53 -4.69 60.95
C GLU A 161 -40.82 -4.86 61.77
N ILE A 162 -41.98 -4.51 61.19
CA ILE A 162 -43.28 -4.70 61.84
C ILE A 162 -43.53 -6.19 62.11
N TRP A 163 -43.26 -7.05 61.14
CA TRP A 163 -43.43 -8.49 61.30
C TRP A 163 -42.46 -9.04 62.34
N GLU A 164 -41.18 -8.69 62.28
CA GLU A 164 -40.18 -9.10 63.27
C GLU A 164 -40.58 -8.70 64.70
N SER A 165 -41.11 -7.49 64.88
CA SER A 165 -41.65 -7.03 66.16
C SER A 165 -42.83 -7.89 66.62
N LYS A 166 -43.84 -8.14 65.76
CA LYS A 166 -44.98 -9.01 66.08
C LYS A 166 -44.51 -10.41 66.49
N TRP A 167 -43.63 -11.02 65.71
CA TRP A 167 -43.11 -12.35 66.00
C TRP A 167 -42.35 -12.39 67.32
N LYS A 168 -41.53 -11.37 67.61
CA LYS A 168 -40.84 -11.26 68.91
C LYS A 168 -41.81 -11.12 70.08
N THR A 169 -42.94 -10.44 69.90
CA THR A 169 -43.99 -10.35 70.94
C THR A 169 -44.67 -11.69 71.18
N PHE A 170 -45.00 -12.46 70.13
CA PHE A 170 -45.71 -13.73 70.27
C PHE A 170 -44.82 -14.91 70.67
N LEU A 171 -43.56 -14.94 70.21
CA LEU A 171 -42.64 -16.07 70.40
C LEU A 171 -41.47 -15.74 71.34
N GLY A 172 -41.35 -14.49 71.83
CA GLY A 172 -40.22 -14.02 72.64
C GLY A 172 -38.91 -13.81 71.85
N GLN A 173 -38.86 -14.23 70.59
CA GLN A 173 -37.67 -14.24 69.74
C GLN A 173 -38.02 -14.00 68.26
N CYS A 174 -37.04 -13.54 67.47
CA CYS A 174 -37.20 -13.36 66.04
C CYS A 174 -37.12 -14.72 65.31
N PRO A 175 -38.04 -15.05 64.37
CA PRO A 175 -38.04 -16.33 63.65
C PRO A 175 -36.78 -16.57 62.84
N PHE A 176 -36.17 -15.51 62.30
CA PHE A 176 -34.94 -15.62 61.50
C PHE A 176 -33.71 -16.03 62.34
N ASN A 177 -33.74 -15.79 63.65
CA ASN A 177 -32.69 -16.25 64.56
C ASN A 177 -32.77 -17.76 64.85
N LEU A 178 -33.88 -18.42 64.50
CA LEU A 178 -34.05 -19.87 64.63
C LEU A 178 -33.49 -20.63 63.43
N ILE A 179 -33.30 -19.95 62.30
CA ILE A 179 -32.79 -20.56 61.06
C ILE A 179 -31.28 -20.80 61.13
N SER A 180 -30.58 -20.14 62.05
CA SER A 180 -29.14 -20.32 62.27
C SER A 180 -28.86 -20.96 63.63
N LYS A 181 -28.97 -22.29 63.70
CA LYS A 181 -28.03 -23.09 64.52
C LYS A 181 -27.95 -24.58 64.16
N ASP A 182 -28.95 -25.17 63.50
CA ASP A 182 -28.93 -26.62 63.23
C ASP A 182 -28.99 -27.03 61.74
N SER A 183 -29.04 -26.10 60.78
CA SER A 183 -29.23 -26.44 59.35
C SER A 183 -27.95 -26.45 58.49
N LEU A 184 -26.79 -26.04 59.01
CA LEU A 184 -25.53 -25.98 58.25
C LEU A 184 -24.61 -27.21 58.43
N VAL A 185 -25.08 -28.30 59.04
CA VAL A 185 -24.27 -29.54 59.18
C VAL A 185 -24.69 -30.65 58.19
N SER A 186 -25.74 -30.47 57.38
CA SER A 186 -26.20 -31.57 56.48
C SER A 186 -26.27 -31.25 54.99
N THR A 187 -25.74 -30.12 54.52
CA THR A 187 -25.70 -29.83 53.07
C THR A 187 -24.27 -29.80 52.51
N VAL A 188 -23.46 -30.79 52.91
CA VAL A 188 -22.29 -31.23 52.11
C VAL A 188 -22.53 -32.69 51.75
N HIS A 189 -23.55 -32.93 50.95
CA HIS A 189 -23.67 -34.08 50.05
C HIS A 189 -24.94 -33.88 49.23
N PHE A 190 -24.78 -33.33 48.03
CA PHE A 190 -25.28 -33.90 46.78
C PHE A 190 -25.02 -32.88 45.65
N PHE A 191 -24.27 -33.37 44.65
CA PHE A 191 -23.92 -32.84 43.33
C PHE A 191 -24.39 -31.43 42.94
#